data_AF-A0A2C5Y6R6-F1
#
_entry.id   AF-A0A2C5Y6R6-F1
#
_cell.length_a   1.000
_cell.length_b   1.000
_cell.length_c   1.000
_cell.angle_alpha   90.00
_cell.angle_beta   90.00
_cell.angle_gamma   90.00
#
_symmetry.space_group_name_H-M   'P 1'
#
loop_
_entity.id
_entity.type
_entity.pdbx_description
1 polymer ?
#
loop_
_entity_poly.entity_id
_entity_poly.type
_entity_poly.pdbx_seq_one_letter_code
_entity_poly.pdbx_strand_id
1 'polypeptide(L)'
;MGRELQKKKRRSKRQPVRPKKPGKVLNPRGNTLIAKAWDKKETLTQNYQRLGLVSRLRGATGGMEKKLSSSSSTASCARDALAIAPAAQAIVSEARVERGPDGRIVRVIDEARSNPLNDLLCALESDKVAGEEWSGIAEAQTDAATDTVRQLVEMSHNAAPKKVRVPSTGERQWLQRLIDRHGDDTVAMARDVRLNPMQQTAADIARRIRRMRDATL
;
A
#
# COMPACT_ATOMS: atom_id res chain seq x y z
N MET A 1 10.85 -50.03 0.64
CA MET A 1 9.53 -50.74 0.60
C MET A 1 9.27 -51.57 1.87
N GLY A 2 9.68 -51.09 3.05
CA GLY A 2 9.79 -51.94 4.25
C GLY A 2 8.72 -51.78 5.32
N ARG A 3 7.90 -50.72 5.31
CA ARG A 3 6.95 -50.45 6.40
C ARG A 3 5.83 -51.50 6.46
N GLU A 4 5.75 -52.22 7.57
CA GLU A 4 4.74 -53.26 7.81
C GLU A 4 3.31 -52.73 7.67
N LEU A 5 3.06 -51.49 8.11
CA LEU A 5 1.76 -50.82 7.94
C LEU A 5 1.38 -50.63 6.47
N GLN A 6 2.34 -50.31 5.60
CA GLN A 6 2.08 -50.20 4.16
C GLN A 6 1.82 -51.57 3.53
N LYS A 7 2.54 -52.62 3.99
CA LYS A 7 2.29 -54.01 3.56
C LYS A 7 0.90 -54.50 4.01
N LYS A 8 0.50 -54.24 5.26
CA LYS A 8 -0.84 -54.57 5.81
C LYS A 8 -1.94 -53.83 5.04
N LYS A 9 -1.74 -52.54 4.75
CA LYS A 9 -2.68 -51.74 3.93
C LYS A 9 -2.83 -52.30 2.51
N ARG A 10 -1.73 -52.72 1.85
CA ARG A 10 -1.80 -53.38 0.53
C ARG A 10 -2.47 -54.76 0.60
N ARG A 11 -2.17 -55.56 1.63
CA ARG A 11 -2.74 -56.90 1.85
C ARG A 11 -4.24 -56.85 2.17
N SER A 12 -4.71 -55.77 2.81
CA SER A 12 -6.13 -55.61 3.16
C SER A 12 -7.06 -55.47 1.94
N LYS A 13 -6.55 -55.35 0.71
CA LYS A 13 -7.31 -55.17 -0.55
C LYS A 13 -8.33 -54.01 -0.54
N ARG A 14 -8.29 -53.15 0.49
CA ARG A 14 -9.12 -51.95 0.60
C ARG A 14 -8.63 -50.91 -0.40
N GLN A 15 -9.56 -50.26 -1.10
CA GLN A 15 -9.23 -49.20 -2.05
C GLN A 15 -8.50 -48.05 -1.32
N PRO A 16 -7.33 -47.62 -1.80
CA PRO A 16 -6.59 -46.54 -1.15
C PRO A 16 -7.37 -45.22 -1.29
N VAL A 17 -7.60 -44.54 -0.16
CA VAL A 17 -8.15 -43.18 -0.17
C VAL A 17 -7.17 -42.27 -0.91
N ARG A 18 -7.57 -41.78 -2.08
CA ARG A 18 -6.85 -40.80 -2.89
C ARG A 18 -7.63 -39.49 -2.82
N PRO A 19 -7.29 -38.55 -1.91
CA PRO A 19 -7.99 -37.28 -1.88
C PRO A 19 -7.77 -36.55 -3.19
N LYS A 20 -8.86 -36.20 -3.88
CA LYS A 20 -8.79 -35.34 -5.07
C LYS A 20 -8.41 -33.94 -4.60
N LYS A 21 -7.35 -33.37 -5.16
CA LYS A 21 -7.04 -31.95 -4.97
C LYS A 21 -8.17 -31.17 -5.65
N PRO A 22 -8.85 -30.23 -4.97
CA PRO A 22 -9.85 -29.42 -5.63
C PRO A 22 -9.17 -28.68 -6.78
N GLY A 23 -9.67 -28.90 -8.00
CA GLY A 23 -9.22 -28.21 -9.19
C GLY A 23 -9.85 -26.82 -9.26
N LYS A 24 -9.05 -25.86 -9.75
CA LYS A 24 -9.38 -24.44 -9.97
C LYS A 24 -9.73 -23.62 -8.72
N VAL A 25 -9.47 -22.33 -8.86
CA VAL A 25 -9.31 -21.34 -7.79
C VAL A 25 -10.61 -21.18 -7.01
N LEU A 26 -10.50 -21.43 -5.71
CA LEU A 26 -11.52 -21.16 -4.70
C LEU A 26 -11.83 -19.65 -4.66
N ASN A 27 -13.09 -19.28 -4.41
CA ASN A 27 -13.49 -17.87 -4.19
C ASN A 27 -12.48 -17.16 -3.28
N PRO A 28 -12.16 -15.88 -3.55
CA PRO A 28 -11.20 -15.13 -2.74
C PRO A 28 -11.66 -15.15 -1.27
N ARG A 29 -10.80 -15.70 -0.39
CA ARG A 29 -11.09 -15.76 1.05
C ARG A 29 -10.47 -14.53 1.70
N GLY A 30 -11.32 -13.59 2.12
CA GLY A 30 -10.89 -12.33 2.70
C GLY A 30 -12.08 -11.39 2.81
N ASN A 31 -12.26 -10.53 1.82
CA ASN A 31 -13.38 -9.60 1.80
C ASN A 31 -14.66 -10.24 1.22
N THR A 32 -15.76 -10.13 1.95
CA THR A 32 -17.08 -10.62 1.54
C THR A 32 -17.63 -9.87 0.32
N LEU A 33 -17.31 -8.58 0.15
CA LEU A 33 -17.72 -7.77 -1.01
C LEU A 33 -17.10 -8.32 -2.30
N ILE A 34 -15.78 -8.53 -2.29
CA ILE A 34 -15.05 -9.07 -3.44
C ILE A 34 -15.53 -10.48 -3.74
N ALA A 35 -15.76 -11.31 -2.72
CA ALA A 35 -16.26 -12.66 -2.89
C ALA A 35 -17.66 -12.73 -3.52
N LYS A 36 -18.55 -11.76 -3.22
CA LYS A 36 -19.88 -11.65 -3.85
C LYS A 36 -19.76 -11.22 -5.31
N ALA A 37 -18.86 -10.29 -5.60
CA ALA A 37 -18.66 -9.75 -6.94
C ALA A 37 -17.73 -10.62 -7.81
N TRP A 38 -17.31 -11.80 -7.37
CA TRP A 38 -16.33 -12.65 -8.07
C TRP A 38 -16.97 -13.59 -9.10
N ASP A 39 -16.54 -13.54 -10.36
CA ASP A 39 -16.93 -14.53 -11.37
C ASP A 39 -15.90 -15.67 -11.45
N LYS A 40 -16.36 -16.91 -11.34
CA LYS A 40 -15.52 -18.12 -11.43
C LYS A 40 -15.10 -18.46 -12.86
N LYS A 41 -15.76 -17.89 -13.87
CA LYS A 41 -15.47 -18.12 -15.29
C LYS A 41 -14.32 -17.25 -15.79
N GLU A 42 -14.18 -16.06 -15.22
CA GLU A 42 -13.13 -15.09 -15.55
C GLU A 42 -11.79 -15.46 -14.90
N THR A 43 -10.69 -15.05 -15.55
CA THR A 43 -9.36 -15.15 -14.94
C THR A 43 -9.22 -14.18 -13.77
N LEU A 44 -8.21 -14.38 -12.92
CA LEU A 44 -7.93 -13.46 -11.81
C LEU A 44 -7.70 -12.03 -12.30
N THR A 45 -6.96 -11.87 -13.40
CA THR A 45 -6.66 -10.56 -13.99
C THR A 45 -7.92 -9.88 -14.52
N GLN A 46 -8.78 -10.61 -15.22
CA GLN A 46 -10.05 -10.12 -15.75
C GLN A 46 -10.99 -9.65 -14.64
N ASN A 47 -11.14 -10.46 -13.59
CA ASN A 47 -11.99 -10.12 -12.45
C ASN A 47 -11.54 -8.82 -11.79
N TYR A 48 -10.26 -8.71 -11.43
CA TYR A 48 -9.76 -7.48 -10.80
C TYR A 48 -9.91 -6.27 -11.72
N GLN A 49 -9.61 -6.39 -13.02
CA GLN A 49 -9.87 -5.32 -13.99
C GLN A 49 -11.34 -4.93 -14.08
N ARG A 50 -12.27 -5.90 -14.05
CA ARG A 50 -13.72 -5.63 -14.05
C ARG A 50 -14.17 -4.95 -12.77
N LEU A 51 -13.58 -5.31 -11.63
CA LEU A 51 -13.81 -4.66 -10.35
C LEU A 51 -13.16 -3.27 -10.27
N GLY A 52 -12.28 -2.88 -11.21
CA GLY A 52 -11.53 -1.62 -11.12
C GLY A 52 -10.35 -1.68 -10.14
N LEU A 53 -9.88 -2.90 -9.84
CA LEU A 53 -8.73 -3.16 -8.98
C LEU A 53 -7.52 -3.61 -9.82
N VAL A 54 -6.33 -3.33 -9.32
CA VAL A 54 -5.08 -3.75 -9.96
C VAL A 54 -4.73 -5.18 -9.53
N SER A 55 -4.44 -6.06 -10.50
CA SER A 55 -4.06 -7.45 -10.22
C SER A 55 -2.57 -7.63 -9.91
N ARG A 56 -1.71 -6.77 -10.47
CA ARG A 56 -0.25 -6.77 -10.28
C ARG A 56 0.27 -5.34 -10.25
N LEU A 57 1.17 -5.05 -9.31
CA LEU A 57 1.74 -3.70 -9.15
C LEU A 57 2.73 -3.32 -10.27
N ARG A 58 3.50 -4.29 -10.76
CA ARG A 58 4.42 -4.07 -11.89
C ARG A 58 3.71 -4.37 -13.21
N GLY A 59 4.16 -3.70 -14.27
CA GLY A 59 3.74 -4.00 -15.65
C GLY A 59 3.87 -5.49 -15.95
N ALA A 60 2.83 -6.07 -16.57
CA ALA A 60 2.85 -7.48 -16.90
C ALA A 60 3.94 -7.77 -17.93
N THR A 61 4.73 -8.82 -17.70
CA THR A 61 5.66 -9.32 -18.70
C THR A 61 4.90 -10.05 -19.80
N GLY A 62 5.07 -9.61 -21.05
CA GLY A 62 4.39 -10.17 -22.22
C GLY A 62 3.11 -9.42 -22.61
N GLY A 63 2.31 -10.01 -23.50
CA GLY A 63 1.06 -9.42 -23.96
C GLY A 63 -0.08 -9.59 -22.96
N MET A 64 -0.85 -8.52 -22.73
CA MET A 64 -2.14 -8.60 -22.04
C MET A 64 -3.28 -8.65 -23.05
N GLU A 65 -4.42 -9.21 -22.62
CA GLU A 65 -5.64 -9.18 -23.40
C GLU A 65 -6.11 -7.74 -23.62
N LYS A 66 -6.45 -7.39 -24.87
CA LYS A 66 -7.00 -6.08 -25.21
C LYS A 66 -8.53 -6.18 -25.20
N LYS A 67 -9.20 -5.31 -24.45
CA LYS A 67 -10.66 -5.19 -24.52
C LYS A 67 -11.00 -4.52 -25.85
N LEU A 68 -11.78 -5.20 -26.69
CA LEU A 68 -12.32 -4.67 -27.93
C LEU A 68 -13.53 -3.78 -27.61
N SER A 69 -13.31 -2.63 -26.98
CA SER A 69 -14.35 -1.60 -26.91
C SER A 69 -14.32 -0.79 -28.20
N SER A 70 -15.47 -0.67 -28.86
CA SER A 70 -15.67 -0.02 -30.15
C SER A 70 -15.26 1.46 -30.12
N SER A 71 -14.00 1.73 -30.44
CA SER A 71 -13.48 2.92 -31.11
C SER A 71 -11.96 2.83 -31.01
N SER A 72 -11.36 2.29 -32.06
CA SER A 72 -9.93 2.44 -32.34
C SER A 72 -9.64 3.92 -32.59
N SER A 73 -9.59 4.72 -31.53
CA SER A 73 -8.87 5.98 -31.55
C SER A 73 -7.40 5.64 -31.37
N THR A 74 -6.62 5.98 -32.38
CA THR A 74 -5.15 6.02 -32.37
C THR A 74 -4.67 7.09 -31.40
N ALA A 75 -5.04 6.99 -30.13
CA ALA A 75 -4.38 7.72 -29.06
C ALA A 75 -3.07 6.99 -28.81
N SER A 76 -1.97 7.64 -29.20
CA SER A 76 -0.62 7.28 -28.76
C SER A 76 -0.67 6.94 -27.28
N CYS A 77 -0.38 5.67 -26.97
CA CYS A 77 -0.17 5.17 -25.62
C CYS A 77 0.70 6.20 -24.88
N ALA A 78 0.09 6.98 -23.97
CA ALA A 78 0.84 7.65 -22.93
C ALA A 78 1.66 6.55 -22.27
N ARG A 79 2.98 6.59 -22.44
CA ARG A 79 3.87 5.55 -21.93
C ARG A 79 3.52 5.36 -20.45
N ASP A 80 3.14 4.14 -20.08
CA ASP A 80 2.90 3.79 -18.69
C ASP A 80 4.13 4.22 -17.90
N ALA A 81 3.93 5.13 -16.94
CA ALA A 81 5.02 5.72 -16.15
C ALA A 81 5.84 4.65 -15.41
N LEU A 82 5.29 3.44 -15.27
CA LEU A 82 5.92 2.31 -14.61
C LEU A 82 6.55 1.30 -15.59
N ALA A 83 6.47 1.54 -16.91
CA ALA A 83 7.05 0.67 -17.93
C ALA A 83 8.52 1.04 -18.23
N ILE A 84 9.41 0.07 -18.09
CA ILE A 84 10.82 0.21 -18.43
C ILE A 84 10.95 0.24 -19.97
N ALA A 85 11.48 1.35 -20.52
CA ALA A 85 11.73 1.45 -21.95
C ALA A 85 12.91 0.54 -22.37
N PRO A 86 12.80 -0.21 -23.48
CA PRO A 86 13.91 -1.00 -23.99
C PRO A 86 15.02 -0.08 -24.53
N ALA A 87 16.28 -0.36 -24.17
CA ALA A 87 17.47 0.45 -24.50
C ALA A 87 17.76 0.61 -26.01
N ALA A 88 17.01 -0.06 -26.90
CA ALA A 88 17.23 -0.08 -28.33
C ALA A 88 16.72 1.17 -29.07
N GLN A 89 15.94 2.04 -28.43
CA GLN A 89 15.47 3.30 -29.03
C GLN A 89 16.53 4.41 -28.85
N ALA A 90 17.76 4.17 -29.29
CA ALA A 90 18.74 5.24 -29.45
C ALA A 90 18.25 6.16 -30.59
N ILE A 91 17.91 7.40 -30.25
CA ILE A 91 17.45 8.41 -31.20
C ILE A 91 18.64 8.73 -32.12
N VAL A 92 18.61 8.24 -33.37
CA VAL A 92 19.57 8.67 -34.39
C VAL A 92 19.08 10.01 -34.92
N SER A 93 19.61 11.11 -34.41
CA SER A 93 19.32 12.47 -34.91
C SER A 93 20.40 12.92 -35.88
N GLU A 94 19.98 13.57 -36.97
CA GLU A 94 20.88 14.24 -37.90
C GLU A 94 21.27 15.63 -37.37
N ALA A 95 22.57 15.94 -37.37
CA ALA A 95 23.10 17.23 -36.93
C ALA A 95 23.70 17.98 -38.12
N ARG A 96 23.47 19.30 -38.19
CA ARG A 96 24.08 20.15 -39.24
C ARG A 96 25.46 20.61 -38.76
N VAL A 97 26.47 20.47 -39.60
CA VAL A 97 27.86 20.80 -39.25
C VAL A 97 28.41 21.85 -40.19
N GLU A 98 28.80 23.00 -39.65
CA GLU A 98 29.55 24.02 -40.38
C GLU A 98 31.04 23.70 -40.34
N ARG A 99 31.63 23.64 -41.54
CA ARG A 99 33.06 23.38 -41.73
C ARG A 99 33.74 24.65 -42.22
N GLY A 100 34.90 24.94 -41.64
CA GLY A 100 35.76 26.04 -42.09
C GLY A 100 36.42 25.72 -43.44
N PRO A 101 37.10 26.70 -44.05
CA PRO A 101 37.76 26.55 -45.35
C PRO A 101 38.81 25.43 -45.40
N ASP A 102 39.39 25.05 -44.25
CA ASP A 102 40.37 23.97 -44.12
C ASP A 102 39.74 22.59 -43.89
N GLY A 103 38.41 22.48 -44.01
CA GLY A 103 37.65 21.23 -43.79
C GLY A 103 37.52 20.81 -42.32
N ARG A 104 38.07 21.60 -41.38
CA ARG A 104 37.93 21.38 -39.93
C ARG A 104 36.53 21.78 -39.45
N ILE A 105 35.95 20.96 -38.58
CA ILE A 105 34.62 21.21 -38.00
C ILE A 105 34.73 22.39 -37.03
N VAL A 106 34.02 23.49 -37.32
CA VAL A 106 34.04 24.70 -36.49
C VAL A 106 32.82 24.74 -35.56
N ARG A 107 31.65 24.29 -36.05
CA ARG A 107 30.41 24.33 -35.26
C ARG A 107 29.46 23.19 -35.65
N VAL A 108 28.94 22.49 -34.64
CA VAL A 108 27.80 21.58 -34.78
C VAL A 108 26.57 22.34 -34.32
N ILE A 109 25.60 22.52 -35.21
CA ILE A 109 24.35 23.22 -34.95
C ILE A 109 23.29 22.14 -34.70
N ASP A 110 23.00 21.91 -33.43
CA ASP A 110 21.85 21.13 -32.99
C ASP A 110 20.70 22.12 -32.72
N GLU A 111 19.56 21.93 -33.41
CA GLU A 111 18.39 22.80 -33.26
C GLU A 111 17.65 22.57 -31.93
N ALA A 112 17.96 21.49 -31.21
CA ALA A 112 17.39 21.13 -29.91
C ALA A 112 18.45 21.18 -28.79
N ARG A 113 18.05 21.54 -27.57
CA ARG A 113 18.90 21.38 -26.37
C ARG A 113 19.31 19.91 -26.25
N SER A 114 20.61 19.67 -26.04
CA SER A 114 21.22 18.35 -25.88
C SER A 114 20.52 17.57 -24.74
N ASN A 115 19.64 16.63 -25.12
CA ASN A 115 19.08 15.64 -24.19
C ASN A 115 19.32 14.20 -24.71
N PRO A 116 20.58 13.78 -24.84
CA PRO A 116 20.95 12.47 -25.40
C PRO A 116 20.51 11.30 -24.50
N LEU A 117 20.27 11.55 -23.21
CA LEU A 117 19.81 10.54 -22.25
C LEU A 117 18.30 10.54 -22.05
N ASN A 118 17.57 11.41 -22.78
CA ASN A 118 16.13 11.59 -22.64
C ASN A 118 15.69 11.79 -21.18
N ASP A 119 16.45 12.61 -20.45
CA ASP A 119 16.18 12.94 -19.06
C ASP A 119 14.97 13.88 -18.99
N LEU A 120 14.01 13.53 -18.14
CA LEU A 120 12.75 14.26 -17.96
C LEU A 120 12.97 15.64 -17.32
N LEU A 121 14.07 15.81 -16.59
CA LEU A 121 14.43 17.07 -15.92
C LEU A 121 14.90 18.17 -16.87
N CYS A 122 15.41 17.82 -18.05
CA CYS A 122 15.93 18.79 -19.02
C CYS A 122 14.81 19.71 -19.58
N ALA A 123 13.56 19.22 -19.60
CA ALA A 123 12.39 20.02 -19.96
C ALA A 123 11.95 20.99 -18.83
N LEU A 124 12.08 20.55 -17.56
CA LEU A 124 11.68 21.31 -16.38
C LEU A 124 12.63 22.48 -16.05
N GLU A 125 13.92 22.37 -16.37
CA GLU A 125 14.87 23.48 -16.16
C GLU A 125 14.59 24.72 -17.03
N SER A 126 13.84 24.57 -18.12
CA SER A 126 13.50 25.70 -19.00
C SER A 126 12.43 26.62 -18.41
N ASP A 127 11.56 26.09 -17.54
CA ASP A 127 10.51 26.84 -16.86
C ASP A 127 10.94 27.10 -15.41
N LYS A 128 11.85 28.07 -15.23
CA LYS A 128 12.14 28.62 -13.90
C LYS A 128 10.98 29.50 -13.42
N VAL A 129 9.86 28.91 -13.01
CA VAL A 129 8.84 29.59 -12.21
C VAL A 129 8.21 28.64 -11.19
N ALA A 130 8.32 29.05 -9.92
CA ALA A 130 7.63 28.54 -8.73
C ALA A 130 7.97 27.10 -8.32
N GLY A 131 8.52 26.96 -7.11
CA GLY A 131 8.63 25.67 -6.44
C GLY A 131 7.25 25.04 -6.34
N GLU A 132 7.03 24.01 -7.15
CA GLU A 132 5.88 23.12 -7.05
C GLU A 132 5.98 22.39 -5.70
N GLU A 133 5.43 23.04 -4.68
CA GLU A 133 5.03 22.41 -3.43
C GLU A 133 4.22 21.17 -3.82
N TRP A 134 4.74 20.00 -3.45
CA TRP A 134 4.19 18.69 -3.76
C TRP A 134 2.73 18.62 -3.30
N SER A 135 1.82 18.99 -4.20
CA SER A 135 0.38 18.88 -4.03
C SER A 135 0.10 17.38 -4.00
N GLY A 136 0.10 16.81 -2.80
CA GLY A 136 -0.10 15.38 -2.56
C GLY A 136 -1.19 14.83 -3.45
N ILE A 137 -0.93 13.65 -4.03
CA ILE A 137 -1.75 12.93 -5.02
C ILE A 137 -3.21 13.33 -4.86
N ALA A 138 -3.64 14.31 -5.66
CA ALA A 138 -5.03 14.68 -5.66
C ALA A 138 -5.77 13.41 -6.06
N GLU A 139 -6.65 12.92 -5.18
CA GLU A 139 -7.62 11.90 -5.54
C GLU A 139 -8.42 12.49 -6.69
N ALA A 140 -7.97 12.24 -7.93
CA ALA A 140 -8.79 12.40 -9.09
C ALA A 140 -9.99 11.50 -8.80
N GLN A 141 -11.09 12.11 -8.40
CA GLN A 141 -12.37 11.44 -8.21
C GLN A 141 -12.67 10.78 -9.55
N THR A 142 -12.35 9.49 -9.60
CA THR A 142 -12.62 8.69 -10.78
C THR A 142 -14.11 8.48 -10.76
N ASP A 143 -14.85 9.31 -11.49
CA ASP A 143 -16.28 9.08 -11.78
C ASP A 143 -16.53 7.69 -12.41
N ALA A 144 -15.45 7.02 -12.85
CA ALA A 144 -15.39 5.64 -13.32
C ALA A 144 -15.19 4.57 -12.21
N ALA A 145 -15.20 4.91 -10.92
CA ALA A 145 -15.07 3.93 -9.85
C ALA A 145 -16.30 3.01 -9.79
N THR A 146 -16.08 1.71 -9.90
CA THR A 146 -17.12 0.68 -9.79
C THR A 146 -17.79 0.73 -8.42
N ASP A 147 -19.05 0.31 -8.33
CA ASP A 147 -19.80 0.25 -7.05
C ASP A 147 -19.03 -0.54 -5.97
N THR A 148 -18.38 -1.64 -6.37
CA THR A 148 -17.53 -2.42 -5.45
C THR A 148 -16.36 -1.62 -4.89
N VAL A 149 -15.71 -0.76 -5.69
CA VAL A 149 -14.60 0.07 -5.21
C VAL A 149 -15.12 1.17 -4.29
N ARG A 150 -16.28 1.78 -4.60
CA ARG A 150 -16.91 2.78 -3.73
C ARG A 150 -17.18 2.20 -2.33
N GLN A 151 -17.77 1.00 -2.27
CA GLN A 151 -18.03 0.31 -0.99
C GLN A 151 -16.74 -0.06 -0.24
N LEU A 152 -15.67 -0.44 -0.96
CA LEU A 152 -14.37 -0.73 -0.35
C LEU A 152 -13.72 0.53 0.24
N VAL A 153 -13.81 1.66 -0.46
CA VAL A 153 -13.33 2.96 0.02
C VAL A 153 -14.10 3.38 1.27
N GLU A 154 -15.43 3.28 1.25
CA GLU A 154 -16.27 3.54 2.43
C GLU A 154 -15.86 2.66 3.62
N MET A 155 -15.68 1.35 3.40
CA MET A 155 -15.19 0.44 4.44
C MET A 155 -13.79 0.79 4.94
N SER A 156 -12.93 1.36 4.10
CA SER A 156 -11.58 1.78 4.49
C SER A 156 -11.59 3.01 5.39
N HIS A 157 -12.53 3.93 5.18
CA HIS A 157 -12.73 5.09 6.05
C HIS A 157 -13.32 4.70 7.42
N ASN A 158 -13.99 3.55 7.50
CA ASN A 158 -14.52 3.01 8.75
C ASN A 158 -13.40 2.43 9.62
N ALA A 159 -12.68 3.30 10.30
CA ALA A 159 -11.67 2.92 11.29
C ALA A 159 -12.32 2.15 12.45
N ALA A 160 -11.76 0.98 12.79
CA ALA A 160 -12.20 0.23 13.95
C ALA A 160 -12.11 1.10 15.22
N PRO A 161 -13.08 0.99 16.16
CA PRO A 161 -13.07 1.78 17.38
C PRO A 161 -11.77 1.53 18.14
N LYS A 162 -11.01 2.59 18.39
CA LYS A 162 -9.76 2.52 19.16
C LYS A 162 -10.10 2.10 20.58
N LYS A 163 -9.58 0.96 21.02
CA LYS A 163 -9.71 0.53 22.42
C LYS A 163 -8.91 1.46 23.33
N VAL A 164 -9.60 2.25 24.16
CA VAL A 164 -8.95 3.10 25.17
C VAL A 164 -8.23 2.21 26.19
N ARG A 165 -6.99 2.57 26.53
CA ARG A 165 -6.22 1.86 27.58
C ARG A 165 -6.67 2.34 28.94
N VAL A 166 -7.37 1.48 29.66
CA VAL A 166 -7.84 1.71 31.03
C VAL A 166 -6.77 1.23 32.03
N PRO A 167 -6.54 1.91 33.17
CA PRO A 167 -5.65 1.42 34.22
C PRO A 167 -6.09 0.05 34.76
N SER A 168 -5.20 -0.65 35.49
CA SER A 168 -5.58 -1.90 36.15
C SER A 168 -6.50 -1.66 37.37
N THR A 169 -7.20 -2.69 37.84
CA THR A 169 -8.05 -2.60 39.06
C THR A 169 -7.23 -2.20 40.29
N GLY A 170 -6.07 -2.83 40.49
CA GLY A 170 -5.19 -2.53 41.62
C GLY A 170 -4.61 -1.12 41.55
N GLU A 171 -4.25 -0.65 40.36
CA GLU A 171 -3.77 0.72 40.16
C GLU A 171 -4.85 1.75 40.49
N ARG A 172 -6.10 1.51 40.10
CA ARG A 172 -7.22 2.39 40.48
C ARG A 172 -7.38 2.49 41.99
N GLN A 173 -7.38 1.36 42.69
CA GLN A 173 -7.50 1.34 44.15
C GLN A 173 -6.34 2.05 44.83
N TRP A 174 -5.13 1.89 44.31
CA TRP A 174 -3.94 2.56 44.81
C TRP A 174 -4.03 4.09 44.64
N LEU A 175 -4.41 4.56 43.44
CA LEU A 175 -4.60 5.98 43.17
C LEU A 175 -5.75 6.56 44.01
N GLN A 176 -6.84 5.81 44.18
CA GLN A 176 -7.97 6.23 45.00
C GLN A 176 -7.55 6.45 46.46
N ARG A 177 -6.79 5.53 47.06
CA ARG A 177 -6.24 5.71 48.41
C ARG A 177 -5.33 6.94 48.54
N LEU A 178 -4.56 7.27 47.49
CA LEU A 178 -3.74 8.47 47.47
C LEU A 178 -4.58 9.74 47.41
N ILE A 179 -5.64 9.75 46.58
CA ILE A 179 -6.58 10.86 46.46
C ILE A 179 -7.37 11.06 47.76
N ASP A 180 -7.84 9.98 48.38
CA ASP A 180 -8.60 10.05 49.64
C ASP A 180 -7.77 10.65 50.79
N ARG A 181 -6.43 10.48 50.76
CA ARG A 181 -5.52 10.99 51.81
C ARG A 181 -4.97 12.38 51.52
N HIS A 182 -4.58 12.67 50.28
CA HIS A 182 -3.85 13.89 49.90
C HIS A 182 -4.62 14.81 48.95
N GLY A 183 -5.87 14.46 48.59
CA GLY A 183 -6.69 15.24 47.68
C GLY A 183 -6.10 15.30 46.26
N ASP A 184 -5.80 16.50 45.78
CA ASP A 184 -5.18 16.75 44.46
C ASP A 184 -3.67 17.04 44.54
N ASP A 185 -3.08 17.04 45.74
CA ASP A 185 -1.67 17.41 45.95
C ASP A 185 -0.69 16.29 45.57
N THR A 186 -0.37 16.21 44.28
CA THR A 186 0.53 15.16 43.72
C THR A 186 1.95 15.16 44.31
N VAL A 187 2.43 16.31 44.81
CA VAL A 187 3.74 16.40 45.50
C VAL A 187 3.69 15.74 46.87
N ALA A 188 2.58 15.90 47.60
CA ALA A 188 2.37 15.22 48.88
C ALA A 188 2.21 13.71 48.69
N MET A 189 1.48 13.29 47.64
CA MET A 189 1.34 11.88 47.27
C MET A 189 2.69 11.21 46.97
N ALA A 190 3.58 11.90 46.24
CA ALA A 190 4.90 11.37 45.90
C ALA A 190 5.79 11.19 47.15
N ARG A 191 5.64 12.07 48.15
CA ARG A 191 6.39 12.04 49.42
C ARG A 191 5.84 11.02 50.43
N ASP A 192 4.66 10.46 50.21
CA ASP A 192 4.05 9.48 51.11
C ASP A 192 4.69 8.09 50.97
N VAL A 193 5.67 7.78 51.82
CA VAL A 193 6.39 6.51 51.80
C VAL A 193 5.48 5.30 52.07
N ARG A 194 4.37 5.48 52.80
CA ARG A 194 3.47 4.38 53.18
C ARG A 194 2.52 4.00 52.04
N LEU A 195 1.92 5.00 51.39
CA LEU A 195 1.01 4.75 50.28
C LEU A 195 1.72 4.68 48.93
N ASN A 196 2.91 5.23 48.77
CA ASN A 196 3.75 5.11 47.58
C ASN A 196 5.04 4.29 47.83
N PRO A 197 4.95 2.97 48.11
CA PRO A 197 6.14 2.14 48.37
C PRO A 197 7.14 2.12 47.21
N MET A 198 6.63 2.24 45.99
CA MET A 198 7.45 2.22 44.77
C MET A 198 8.04 3.58 44.40
N GLN A 199 7.88 4.60 45.26
CA GLN A 199 8.46 5.93 45.08
C GLN A 199 8.18 6.53 43.69
N GLN A 200 6.94 6.36 43.20
CA GLN A 200 6.49 6.95 41.94
C GLN A 200 6.59 8.47 42.00
N THR A 201 7.03 9.08 40.89
CA THR A 201 7.20 10.53 40.84
C THR A 201 5.85 11.25 40.84
N ALA A 202 5.82 12.51 41.30
CA ALA A 202 4.60 13.32 41.28
C ALA A 202 3.99 13.44 39.88
N ALA A 203 4.83 13.57 38.84
CA ALA A 203 4.40 13.63 37.46
C ALA A 203 3.79 12.30 36.96
N ASP A 204 4.32 11.16 37.41
CA ASP A 204 3.77 9.84 37.06
C ASP A 204 2.40 9.63 37.69
N ILE A 205 2.27 9.97 38.98
CA ILE A 205 0.99 9.91 39.70
C ILE A 205 -0.03 10.82 39.02
N ALA A 206 0.35 12.06 38.69
CA ALA A 206 -0.50 13.01 37.96
C ALA A 206 -0.98 12.44 36.61
N ARG A 207 -0.09 11.84 35.81
CA ARG A 207 -0.46 11.23 34.53
C ARG A 207 -1.44 10.07 34.69
N ARG A 208 -1.25 9.24 35.71
CA ARG A 208 -2.13 8.08 35.99
C ARG A 208 -3.50 8.51 36.51
N ILE A 209 -3.55 9.53 37.37
CA ILE A 209 -4.83 10.12 37.84
C ILE A 209 -5.60 10.70 36.65
N ARG A 210 -4.94 11.44 35.74
CA ARG A 210 -5.58 11.94 34.51
C ARG A 210 -6.16 10.80 33.68
N ARG A 211 -5.36 9.77 33.36
CA ARG A 211 -5.83 8.60 32.62
C ARG A 211 -6.97 7.85 33.31
N MET A 212 -6.97 7.80 34.65
CA MET A 212 -8.04 7.18 35.42
C MET A 212 -9.33 7.99 35.30
N ARG A 213 -9.25 9.32 35.44
CA ARG A 213 -10.40 10.24 35.29
C ARG A 213 -10.96 10.20 33.86
N ASP A 214 -10.08 10.22 32.86
CA ASP A 214 -10.45 10.13 31.44
C ASP A 214 -11.08 8.78 31.06
N ALA A 215 -10.83 7.71 31.85
CA ALA A 215 -11.41 6.39 31.62
C ALA A 215 -12.73 6.15 32.38
N THR A 216 -13.06 7.00 33.36
CA THR A 216 -14.34 6.96 34.11
C THR A 216 -15.43 7.86 33.52
N LEU A 217 -15.05 8.78 32.62
CA LEU A 217 -15.94 9.60 31.81
C LEU A 217 -16.19 8.91 30.46
#